data_AF-A0A966MKL1-F1
#
_entry.id   AF-A0A966MKL1-F1
#
_cell.length_a   1.000
_cell.length_b   1.000
_cell.length_c   1.000
_cell.angle_alpha   90.00
_cell.angle_beta   90.00
_cell.angle_gamma   90.00
#
_symmetry.space_group_name_H-M   'P 1'
#
loop_
_entity.id
_entity.type
_entity.pdbx_description
1 polymer ?
#
loop_
_entity_poly.entity_id
_entity_poly.type
_entity_poly.pdbx_seq_one_letter_code
_entity_poly.pdbx_strand_id
1 'polypeptide(L)'
;MLPRKIIIDTDPGQDDAVAILLALASPKEIEVLGITAVAGNVPLYLTEKNARIVCELANNSKVKVFAGCDTPMKRPLVTAEHVHGKTGLDGPSLPDPEMPLQKQHAVDFIIETIRDNEAGTITLCPLGPLTNIATAIEKAPDIKEKIQEIILMGGAYFEVGNITPAAEFNIYVDPEAAEIVFQSNIKITVLPLDVTHKALVTKARNDAFRALDTPVGKAVAEMTDFFERFDKEKYGSDGAPLHDPCVIAYLLSPDLFSGRHINVEIETKSELTLGMTVADWWKVTKRTPNAYFIGSVDADGFFSLLTERLARL
;
A
#
# COMPACT_ATOMS: atom_id res chain seq x y z
N MET A 1 24.31 -3.27 6.35
CA MET A 1 23.88 -3.32 4.94
C MET A 1 23.48 -1.91 4.54
N LEU A 2 23.59 -1.55 3.26
CA LEU A 2 23.05 -0.28 2.77
C LEU A 2 21.52 -0.30 2.87
N PRO A 3 20.87 0.85 3.14
CA PRO A 3 19.41 0.93 3.13
C PRO A 3 18.84 0.49 1.79
N ARG A 4 17.70 -0.18 1.82
CA ARG A 4 16.98 -0.58 0.61
C ARG A 4 16.29 0.64 0.01
N LYS A 5 16.51 0.87 -1.28
CA LYS A 5 15.87 1.96 -2.01
C LYS A 5 14.46 1.57 -2.40
N ILE A 6 13.49 2.40 -2.00
CA ILE A 6 12.08 2.16 -2.30
C ILE A 6 11.42 3.38 -2.94
N ILE A 7 10.41 3.12 -3.77
CA ILE A 7 9.39 4.09 -4.17
C ILE A 7 8.07 3.59 -3.57
N ILE A 8 7.38 4.47 -2.83
CA ILE A 8 6.04 4.19 -2.30
C ILE A 8 5.03 4.77 -3.28
N ASP A 9 4.14 3.93 -3.80
CA ASP A 9 3.04 4.34 -4.68
C ASP A 9 1.72 4.16 -3.93
N THR A 10 0.96 5.22 -3.70
CA THR A 10 -0.03 5.27 -2.61
C THR A 10 -1.19 6.19 -2.95
N ASP A 11 -2.33 5.99 -2.31
CA ASP A 11 -3.54 6.79 -2.44
C ASP A 11 -4.03 7.22 -1.05
N PRO A 12 -3.26 8.05 -0.30
CA PRO A 12 -3.30 8.00 1.14
C PRO A 12 -4.67 8.11 1.81
N GLY A 13 -5.09 6.96 2.34
CA GLY A 13 -6.00 6.75 3.45
C GLY A 13 -5.29 6.67 4.80
N GLN A 14 -6.02 6.30 5.85
CA GLN A 14 -5.49 6.20 7.22
C GLN A 14 -4.34 5.18 7.35
N ASP A 15 -4.42 4.04 6.68
CA ASP A 15 -3.43 2.97 6.74
C ASP A 15 -2.22 3.22 5.82
N ASP A 16 -2.41 3.81 4.64
CA ASP A 16 -1.30 4.35 3.82
C ASP A 16 -0.44 5.33 4.65
N ALA A 17 -1.10 6.22 5.40
CA ALA A 17 -0.40 7.18 6.25
C ALA A 17 0.49 6.47 7.28
N VAL A 18 -0.01 5.41 7.91
CA VAL A 18 0.76 4.58 8.84
C VAL A 18 1.93 3.88 8.12
N ALA A 19 1.76 3.44 6.88
CA ALA A 19 2.81 2.81 6.08
C ALA A 19 3.93 3.80 5.72
N ILE A 20 3.57 5.01 5.26
CA ILE A 20 4.52 6.10 4.99
C ILE A 20 5.28 6.45 6.26
N LEU A 21 4.59 6.65 7.39
CA LEU A 21 5.23 6.94 8.68
C LEU A 21 6.20 5.84 9.10
N LEU A 22 5.83 4.56 8.97
CA LEU A 22 6.70 3.43 9.29
C LEU A 22 7.98 3.41 8.42
N ALA A 23 7.86 3.74 7.13
CA ALA A 23 9.00 3.82 6.23
C ALA A 23 9.94 4.99 6.61
N LEU A 24 9.37 6.18 6.86
CA LEU A 24 10.13 7.37 7.25
C LEU A 24 10.79 7.24 8.63
N ALA A 25 10.20 6.46 9.54
CA ALA A 25 10.76 6.09 10.83
C ALA A 25 11.91 5.07 10.78
N SER A 26 12.22 4.53 9.59
CA SER A 26 13.19 3.45 9.38
C SER A 26 14.35 3.78 8.44
N PRO A 27 15.04 4.94 8.59
CA PRO A 27 16.04 5.41 7.63
C PRO A 27 17.34 4.58 7.61
N LYS A 28 17.55 3.68 8.58
CA LYS A 28 18.71 2.79 8.60
C LYS A 28 18.52 1.61 7.65
N GLU A 29 17.28 1.18 7.46
CA GLU A 29 16.91 0.03 6.65
C GLU A 29 16.32 0.42 5.30
N ILE A 30 15.67 1.59 5.21
CA ILE A 30 14.94 2.06 4.04
C ILE A 30 15.41 3.46 3.62
N GLU A 31 15.64 3.63 2.33
CA GLU A 31 15.80 4.92 1.67
C GLU A 31 14.57 5.16 0.77
N VAL A 32 13.68 6.07 1.18
CA VAL A 32 12.52 6.47 0.37
C VAL A 32 12.98 7.46 -0.69
N LEU A 33 13.06 7.01 -1.94
CA LEU A 33 13.49 7.85 -3.07
C LEU A 33 12.43 8.88 -3.46
N GLY A 34 11.16 8.53 -3.27
CA GLY A 34 10.01 9.39 -3.50
C GLY A 34 8.71 8.66 -3.20
N ILE A 35 7.65 9.46 -3.09
CA ILE A 35 6.28 8.99 -2.91
C ILE A 35 5.48 9.41 -4.13
N THR A 36 4.80 8.47 -4.75
CA THR A 36 3.93 8.70 -5.91
C THR A 36 2.47 8.55 -5.47
N ALA A 37 1.65 9.55 -5.78
CA ALA A 37 0.23 9.54 -5.49
C ALA A 37 -0.56 8.99 -6.69
N VAL A 38 -1.56 8.16 -6.43
CA VAL A 38 -2.54 7.67 -7.41
C VAL A 38 -3.96 7.99 -6.92
N ALA A 39 -4.94 8.05 -7.81
CA ALA A 39 -6.35 8.08 -7.41
C ALA A 39 -6.81 6.69 -6.98
N GLY A 40 -7.56 6.62 -5.87
CA GLY A 40 -8.07 5.37 -5.30
C GLY A 40 -9.02 5.67 -4.16
N ASN A 41 -8.58 5.57 -2.90
CA ASN A 41 -9.37 5.87 -1.70
C ASN A 41 -10.13 7.20 -1.82
N VAL A 42 -9.47 8.22 -2.35
CA VAL A 42 -10.03 9.51 -2.72
C VAL A 42 -9.48 9.98 -4.08
N PRO A 43 -10.06 11.02 -4.71
CA PRO A 43 -9.50 11.57 -5.95
C PRO A 43 -8.05 12.07 -5.80
N LEU A 44 -7.28 12.08 -6.89
CA LEU A 44 -5.84 12.36 -6.88
C LEU A 44 -5.44 13.68 -6.18
N TYR A 45 -6.26 14.74 -6.32
CA TYR A 45 -5.95 16.03 -5.70
C TYR A 45 -6.00 15.99 -4.16
N LEU A 46 -6.67 14.99 -3.58
CA LEU A 46 -6.64 14.71 -2.16
C LEU A 46 -5.50 13.75 -1.80
N THR A 47 -5.27 12.69 -2.58
CA THR A 47 -4.21 11.72 -2.27
C THR A 47 -2.82 12.35 -2.31
N GLU A 48 -2.53 13.21 -3.30
CA GLU A 48 -1.25 13.94 -3.36
C GLU A 48 -1.06 14.88 -2.16
N LYS A 49 -2.16 15.54 -1.75
CA LYS A 49 -2.16 16.44 -0.61
C LYS A 49 -1.92 15.66 0.68
N ASN A 50 -2.62 14.55 0.86
CA ASN A 50 -2.53 13.68 2.03
C ASN A 50 -1.11 13.10 2.17
N ALA A 51 -0.49 12.64 1.09
CA ALA A 51 0.90 12.18 1.10
C ALA A 51 1.85 13.25 1.66
N ARG A 52 1.67 14.52 1.26
CA ARG A 52 2.48 15.64 1.76
C ARG A 52 2.19 15.96 3.22
N ILE A 53 0.93 15.91 3.65
CA ILE A 53 0.55 16.06 5.07
C ILE A 53 1.28 15.02 5.93
N VAL A 54 1.29 13.76 5.50
CA VAL A 54 1.93 12.67 6.24
C VAL A 54 3.45 12.84 6.30
N CYS A 55 4.09 13.29 5.22
CA CYS A 55 5.51 13.64 5.22
C CYS A 55 5.85 14.74 6.23
N GLU A 56 5.02 15.79 6.33
CA GLU A 56 5.22 16.87 7.30
C GLU A 56 4.90 16.45 8.74
N LEU A 57 3.89 15.60 8.93
CA LEU A 57 3.61 14.96 10.21
C LEU A 57 4.83 14.15 10.71
N ALA A 58 5.57 13.52 9.81
CA ALA A 58 6.84 12.84 10.11
C ALA A 58 8.04 13.78 10.28
N ASN A 59 7.84 15.10 10.24
CA ASN A 59 8.89 16.12 10.18
C ASN A 59 9.90 15.89 9.02
N ASN A 60 9.43 15.35 7.89
CA ASN A 60 10.28 14.99 6.75
C ASN A 60 9.78 15.61 5.42
N SER A 61 9.94 16.93 5.30
CA SER A 61 9.64 17.67 4.07
C SER A 61 10.72 17.51 2.98
N LYS A 62 11.71 16.62 3.15
CA LYS A 62 12.76 16.37 2.16
C LYS A 62 12.35 15.31 1.13
N VAL A 63 11.52 14.36 1.54
CA VAL A 63 10.97 13.35 0.62
C VAL A 63 10.09 14.05 -0.40
N LYS A 64 10.24 13.66 -1.66
CA LYS A 64 9.51 14.27 -2.77
C LYS A 64 8.21 13.51 -3.02
N VAL A 65 7.12 14.26 -3.22
CA VAL A 65 5.80 13.72 -3.58
C VAL A 65 5.47 14.11 -5.02
N PHE A 66 4.98 13.15 -5.80
CA PHE A 66 4.64 13.31 -7.21
C PHE A 66 3.21 12.87 -7.46
N ALA A 67 2.42 13.66 -8.19
CA ALA A 67 1.08 13.26 -8.60
C ALA A 67 1.14 12.38 -9.86
N GLY A 68 0.39 11.28 -9.85
CA GLY A 68 0.33 10.31 -10.92
C GLY A 68 -1.01 10.29 -11.65
N CYS A 69 -1.47 9.08 -11.97
CA CYS A 69 -2.73 8.84 -12.67
C CYS A 69 -3.93 9.22 -11.79
N ASP A 70 -4.85 10.01 -12.37
CA ASP A 70 -6.09 10.46 -11.72
C ASP A 70 -7.29 9.55 -11.97
N THR A 71 -7.13 8.58 -12.86
CA THR A 71 -8.17 7.64 -13.30
C THR A 71 -7.56 6.27 -13.64
N PRO A 72 -8.32 5.17 -13.45
CA PRO A 72 -7.91 3.83 -13.89
C PRO A 72 -7.69 3.74 -15.40
N MET A 73 -6.92 2.76 -15.86
CA MET A 73 -6.53 2.64 -17.27
C MET A 73 -7.69 2.50 -18.25
N LYS A 74 -8.76 1.78 -17.86
CA LYS A 74 -9.91 1.48 -18.75
C LYS A 74 -11.28 1.70 -18.13
N ARG A 75 -11.34 1.98 -16.83
CA ARG A 75 -12.58 1.99 -16.05
C ARG A 75 -12.84 3.34 -15.40
N PRO A 76 -14.11 3.70 -15.14
CA PRO A 76 -14.41 4.83 -14.28
C PRO A 76 -13.76 4.65 -12.91
N LEU A 77 -13.25 5.74 -12.34
CA LEU A 77 -12.72 5.75 -10.98
C LEU A 77 -13.83 5.36 -9.99
N VAL A 78 -13.49 4.46 -9.08
CA VAL A 78 -14.28 4.13 -7.88
C VAL A 78 -13.45 4.56 -6.68
N THR A 79 -14.08 5.28 -5.75
CA THR A 79 -13.45 5.82 -4.55
C THR A 79 -14.05 5.23 -3.28
N ALA A 80 -13.35 5.39 -2.16
CA ALA A 80 -13.70 4.84 -0.86
C ALA A 80 -13.90 5.92 0.22
N GLU A 81 -14.45 7.10 -0.11
CA GLU A 81 -14.74 8.15 0.89
C GLU A 81 -15.69 7.67 2.01
N HIS A 82 -16.49 6.63 1.71
CA HIS A 82 -17.36 6.00 2.70
C HIS A 82 -16.57 5.27 3.81
N VAL A 83 -15.33 4.87 3.55
CA VAL A 83 -14.41 4.25 4.53
C VAL A 83 -13.48 5.32 5.12
N HIS A 84 -12.78 6.05 4.25
CA HIS A 84 -11.68 6.93 4.64
C HIS A 84 -12.12 8.37 4.99
N GLY A 85 -13.40 8.68 4.81
CA GLY A 85 -13.94 10.02 5.00
C GLY A 85 -13.75 10.93 3.79
N LYS A 86 -14.20 12.18 3.91
CA LYS A 86 -14.25 13.10 2.75
C LYS A 86 -12.88 13.60 2.33
N THR A 87 -11.92 13.63 3.25
CA THR A 87 -10.54 14.05 2.94
C THR A 87 -9.64 12.87 2.62
N GLY A 88 -10.03 11.64 3.00
CA GLY A 88 -9.17 10.45 2.97
C GLY A 88 -8.33 10.25 4.25
N LEU A 89 -8.08 11.33 5.01
CA LEU A 89 -7.35 11.29 6.29
C LEU A 89 -8.21 11.78 7.46
N ASP A 90 -9.53 11.63 7.37
CA ASP A 90 -10.42 12.07 8.43
C ASP A 90 -10.09 11.30 9.74
N GLY A 91 -10.28 11.98 10.88
CA GLY A 91 -9.84 11.52 12.21
C GLY A 91 -9.13 12.67 12.90
N PRO A 92 -7.81 12.83 12.69
CA PRO A 92 -7.05 13.96 13.20
C PRO A 92 -7.32 15.25 12.42
N SER A 93 -7.11 16.39 13.08
CA SER A 93 -7.06 17.69 12.41
C SER A 93 -5.61 18.02 12.06
N LEU A 94 -5.22 17.76 10.81
CA LEU A 94 -3.88 18.03 10.29
C LEU A 94 -3.88 19.31 9.42
N PRO A 95 -2.82 20.15 9.49
CA PRO A 95 -2.73 21.34 8.67
C PRO A 95 -2.57 20.99 7.19
N ASP A 96 -2.92 21.94 6.31
CA ASP A 96 -2.58 21.84 4.90
C ASP A 96 -1.05 21.85 4.71
N PRO A 97 -0.52 21.05 3.78
CA PRO A 97 0.92 20.89 3.63
C PRO A 97 1.58 22.12 3.00
N GLU A 98 2.71 22.55 3.54
CA GLU A 98 3.52 23.65 3.00
C GLU A 98 4.49 23.20 1.90
N MET A 99 4.96 21.95 1.98
CA MET A 99 5.92 21.36 1.05
C MET A 99 5.32 21.30 -0.36
N PRO A 100 6.09 21.65 -1.40
CA PRO A 100 5.57 21.69 -2.76
C PRO A 100 5.38 20.28 -3.33
N LEU A 101 4.25 20.09 -4.00
CA LEU A 101 4.10 18.99 -4.95
C LEU A 101 5.14 19.14 -6.07
N GLN A 102 5.80 18.05 -6.45
CA GLN A 102 6.74 18.09 -7.56
C GLN A 102 6.01 18.29 -8.89
N LYS A 103 6.62 19.04 -9.81
CA LYS A 103 6.05 19.31 -11.14
C LYS A 103 6.07 18.10 -12.07
N GLN A 104 6.98 17.16 -11.82
CA GLN A 104 7.12 15.95 -12.62
C GLN A 104 5.97 14.98 -12.33
N HIS A 105 5.49 14.30 -13.37
CA HIS A 105 4.46 13.27 -13.22
C HIS A 105 5.05 12.01 -12.57
N ALA A 106 4.30 11.35 -11.68
CA ALA A 106 4.76 10.17 -10.94
C ALA A 106 5.30 9.06 -11.84
N VAL A 107 4.60 8.74 -12.94
CA VAL A 107 5.04 7.74 -13.92
C VAL A 107 6.42 8.07 -14.50
N ASP A 108 6.68 9.34 -14.84
CA ASP A 108 7.98 9.75 -15.37
C ASP A 108 9.07 9.66 -14.29
N PHE A 109 8.73 10.07 -13.07
CA PHE A 109 9.62 9.91 -11.92
C PHE A 109 9.99 8.44 -11.66
N ILE A 110 9.03 7.51 -11.71
CA ILE A 110 9.28 6.07 -11.55
C ILE A 110 10.25 5.57 -12.62
N ILE A 111 9.98 5.88 -13.89
CA ILE A 111 10.78 5.43 -15.04
C ILE A 111 12.21 5.97 -14.94
N GLU A 112 12.37 7.28 -14.73
CA GLU A 112 13.67 7.93 -14.62
C GLU A 112 14.46 7.41 -13.42
N THR A 113 13.83 7.30 -12.25
CA THR A 113 14.47 6.80 -11.02
C THR A 113 14.98 5.38 -11.20
N ILE A 114 14.19 4.49 -11.81
CA ILE A 114 14.63 3.12 -12.08
C ILE A 114 15.78 3.10 -13.10
N ARG A 115 15.74 3.96 -14.12
CA ARG A 115 16.80 4.01 -15.14
C ARG A 115 18.12 4.55 -14.59
N ASP A 116 18.05 5.53 -13.70
CA ASP A 116 19.21 6.22 -13.12
C ASP A 116 19.88 5.45 -11.98
N ASN A 117 19.27 4.35 -11.52
CA ASN A 117 19.83 3.47 -10.51
C ASN A 117 20.32 2.14 -11.12
N GLU A 118 21.19 1.45 -10.39
CA GLU A 118 21.68 0.12 -10.75
C GLU A 118 20.51 -0.87 -10.83
N ALA A 119 20.56 -1.77 -11.83
CA ALA A 119 19.54 -2.79 -12.01
C ALA A 119 19.43 -3.69 -10.77
N GLY A 120 18.20 -4.03 -10.37
CA GLY A 120 17.93 -4.89 -9.23
C GLY A 120 18.09 -4.22 -7.87
N THR A 121 18.11 -2.89 -7.80
CA THR A 121 18.27 -2.15 -6.52
C THR A 121 17.03 -1.39 -6.05
N ILE A 122 16.05 -1.15 -6.93
CA ILE A 122 14.83 -0.40 -6.59
C ILE A 122 13.67 -1.35 -6.33
N THR A 123 13.09 -1.26 -5.13
CA THR A 123 11.84 -1.95 -4.79
C THR A 123 10.66 -0.98 -4.93
N LEU A 124 9.60 -1.41 -5.61
CA LEU A 124 8.35 -0.65 -5.68
C LEU A 124 7.40 -1.15 -4.59
N CYS A 125 6.76 -0.23 -3.88
CA CYS A 125 5.82 -0.51 -2.79
C CYS A 125 4.45 0.10 -3.08
N PRO A 126 3.62 -0.53 -3.94
CA PRO A 126 2.26 -0.06 -4.19
C PRO A 126 1.34 -0.39 -3.01
N LEU A 127 0.71 0.64 -2.48
CA LEU A 127 -0.26 0.60 -1.41
C LEU A 127 -1.69 0.82 -1.95
N GLY A 128 -1.80 1.44 -3.14
CA GLY A 128 -3.06 1.72 -3.83
C GLY A 128 -3.26 0.98 -5.15
N PRO A 129 -4.22 1.44 -5.98
CA PRO A 129 -4.43 0.92 -7.33
C PRO A 129 -3.16 0.96 -8.18
N LEU A 130 -2.91 -0.12 -8.94
CA LEU A 130 -1.64 -0.35 -9.65
C LEU A 130 -1.44 0.50 -10.91
N THR A 131 -2.27 1.52 -11.14
CA THR A 131 -2.34 2.30 -12.38
C THR A 131 -1.01 2.98 -12.73
N ASN A 132 -0.34 3.63 -11.76
CA ASN A 132 0.96 4.26 -11.97
C ASN A 132 2.01 3.23 -12.41
N ILE A 133 2.04 2.07 -11.73
CA ILE A 133 3.00 1.00 -11.96
C ILE A 133 2.80 0.38 -13.34
N ALA A 134 1.56 0.02 -13.69
CA ALA A 134 1.23 -0.54 -14.99
C ALA A 134 1.53 0.45 -16.12
N THR A 135 1.17 1.73 -15.94
CA THR A 135 1.45 2.78 -16.93
C THR A 135 2.96 2.97 -17.12
N ALA A 136 3.76 2.91 -16.05
CA ALA A 136 5.22 2.96 -16.16
C ALA A 136 5.78 1.77 -16.94
N ILE A 137 5.27 0.56 -16.66
CA ILE A 137 5.68 -0.67 -17.36
C ILE A 137 5.30 -0.62 -18.85
N GLU A 138 4.10 -0.14 -19.21
CA GLU A 138 3.68 -0.02 -20.61
C GLU A 138 4.46 1.06 -21.35
N LYS A 139 4.67 2.22 -20.72
CA LYS A 139 5.38 3.36 -21.31
C LYS A 139 6.88 3.08 -21.48
N ALA A 140 7.48 2.31 -20.59
CA ALA A 140 8.90 1.98 -20.61
C ALA A 140 9.17 0.51 -20.24
N PRO A 141 8.91 -0.45 -21.16
CA PRO A 141 9.04 -1.88 -20.86
C PRO A 141 10.44 -2.33 -20.44
N ASP A 142 11.48 -1.55 -20.77
CA ASP A 142 12.87 -1.78 -20.39
C ASP A 142 13.11 -1.70 -18.87
N ILE A 143 12.27 -0.98 -18.13
CA ILE A 143 12.45 -0.83 -16.67
C ILE A 143 12.20 -2.15 -15.91
N LYS A 144 11.46 -3.09 -16.51
CA LYS A 144 11.11 -4.37 -15.87
C LYS A 144 12.35 -5.16 -15.44
N GLU A 145 13.39 -5.15 -16.26
CA GLU A 145 14.65 -5.87 -15.98
C GLU A 145 15.51 -5.18 -14.90
N LYS A 146 15.17 -3.92 -14.56
CA LYS A 146 15.87 -3.11 -13.57
C LYS A 146 15.18 -3.08 -12.20
N ILE A 147 13.88 -3.38 -12.12
CA ILE A 147 13.14 -3.42 -10.86
C ILE A 147 13.59 -4.64 -10.05
N GLN A 148 13.91 -4.44 -8.78
CA GLN A 148 14.30 -5.52 -7.87
C GLN A 148 13.12 -6.45 -7.56
N GLU A 149 12.03 -5.86 -7.07
CA GLU A 149 10.78 -6.52 -6.76
C GLU A 149 9.65 -5.49 -6.60
N ILE A 150 8.42 -5.97 -6.70
CA ILE A 150 7.21 -5.26 -6.34
C ILE A 150 6.64 -5.93 -5.09
N ILE A 151 6.39 -5.16 -4.04
CA ILE A 151 5.74 -5.65 -2.82
C ILE A 151 4.49 -4.80 -2.66
N LEU A 152 3.33 -5.40 -2.91
CA LEU A 152 2.07 -4.67 -3.01
C LEU A 152 1.07 -5.09 -1.93
N MET A 153 0.28 -4.14 -1.47
CA MET A 153 -0.97 -4.42 -0.77
C MET A 153 -2.07 -4.59 -1.82
N GLY A 154 -2.80 -5.70 -1.74
CA GLY A 154 -3.98 -5.90 -2.57
C GLY A 154 -4.31 -7.37 -2.82
N GLY A 155 -5.52 -7.58 -3.29
CA GLY A 155 -6.04 -8.92 -3.59
C GLY A 155 -6.55 -9.68 -2.37
N ALA A 156 -7.24 -10.76 -2.64
CA ALA A 156 -7.78 -11.69 -1.65
C ALA A 156 -8.05 -13.06 -2.28
N TYR A 157 -7.92 -14.12 -1.48
CA TYR A 157 -8.26 -15.47 -1.92
C TYR A 157 -9.22 -16.20 -0.96
N PHE A 158 -8.74 -16.60 0.23
CA PHE A 158 -9.58 -17.26 1.24
C PHE A 158 -10.46 -16.27 2.00
N GLU A 159 -9.96 -15.06 2.21
CA GLU A 159 -10.66 -14.00 2.94
C GLU A 159 -11.81 -13.39 2.15
N VAL A 160 -11.80 -13.57 0.82
CA VAL A 160 -12.68 -12.92 -0.15
C VAL A 160 -12.57 -11.38 -0.16
N GLY A 161 -13.38 -10.70 -0.97
CA GLY A 161 -13.23 -9.27 -1.22
C GLY A 161 -13.86 -8.34 -0.17
N ASN A 162 -13.41 -7.09 -0.13
CA ASN A 162 -13.91 -6.04 0.78
C ASN A 162 -14.80 -4.98 0.09
N ILE A 163 -14.67 -4.81 -1.24
CA ILE A 163 -15.49 -3.91 -2.07
C ILE A 163 -16.58 -4.67 -2.84
N THR A 164 -16.26 -5.88 -3.31
CA THR A 164 -17.23 -6.84 -3.83
C THR A 164 -17.02 -8.17 -3.12
N PRO A 165 -17.96 -9.13 -3.21
CA PRO A 165 -17.74 -10.45 -2.63
C PRO A 165 -16.49 -11.18 -3.17
N ALA A 166 -15.95 -10.77 -4.33
CA ALA A 166 -14.85 -11.48 -5.00
C ALA A 166 -13.53 -10.69 -5.06
N ALA A 167 -13.57 -9.37 -4.87
CA ALA A 167 -12.43 -8.50 -5.14
C ALA A 167 -12.11 -7.56 -3.98
N GLU A 168 -10.82 -7.38 -3.79
CA GLU A 168 -10.23 -6.37 -2.93
C GLU A 168 -10.18 -5.03 -3.68
N PHE A 169 -10.33 -3.92 -2.95
CA PHE A 169 -10.46 -2.56 -3.46
C PHE A 169 -9.39 -2.14 -4.47
N ASN A 170 -8.10 -2.23 -4.14
CA ASN A 170 -7.01 -1.77 -5.00
C ASN A 170 -6.98 -2.51 -6.34
N ILE A 171 -7.18 -3.83 -6.32
CA ILE A 171 -7.27 -4.63 -7.55
C ILE A 171 -8.56 -4.34 -8.32
N TYR A 172 -9.68 -4.09 -7.62
CA TYR A 172 -10.96 -3.78 -8.24
C TYR A 172 -11.01 -2.42 -8.94
N VAL A 173 -10.32 -1.41 -8.40
CA VAL A 173 -10.27 -0.06 -8.97
C VAL A 173 -9.63 -0.07 -10.35
N ASP A 174 -8.55 -0.82 -10.53
CA ASP A 174 -7.86 -0.98 -11.81
C ASP A 174 -7.38 -2.42 -12.06
N PRO A 175 -8.31 -3.34 -12.42
CA PRO A 175 -7.98 -4.74 -12.61
C PRO A 175 -7.14 -4.97 -13.87
N GLU A 176 -7.22 -4.07 -14.86
CA GLU A 176 -6.34 -4.10 -16.02
C GLU A 176 -4.91 -3.72 -15.69
N ALA A 177 -4.70 -2.68 -14.86
CA ALA A 177 -3.38 -2.36 -14.35
C ALA A 177 -2.80 -3.53 -13.52
N ALA A 178 -3.62 -4.15 -12.67
CA ALA A 178 -3.22 -5.32 -11.93
C ALA A 178 -2.83 -6.49 -12.85
N GLU A 179 -3.62 -6.78 -13.89
CA GLU A 179 -3.30 -7.81 -14.89
C GLU A 179 -1.91 -7.58 -15.51
N ILE A 180 -1.61 -6.34 -15.91
CA ILE A 180 -0.31 -5.96 -16.48
C ILE A 180 0.83 -6.20 -15.49
N VAL A 181 0.65 -5.80 -14.23
CA VAL A 181 1.68 -5.97 -13.18
C VAL A 181 1.93 -7.45 -12.90
N PHE A 182 0.89 -8.27 -12.71
CA PHE A 182 1.03 -9.69 -12.44
C PHE A 182 1.59 -10.50 -13.62
N GLN A 183 1.48 -9.98 -14.85
CA GLN A 183 2.07 -10.57 -16.07
C GLN A 183 3.46 -10.00 -16.42
N SER A 184 4.01 -9.10 -15.59
CA SER A 184 5.25 -8.37 -15.88
C SER A 184 6.53 -9.23 -15.86
N ASN A 185 6.50 -10.41 -15.23
CA ASN A 185 7.66 -11.25 -14.87
C ASN A 185 8.64 -10.59 -13.88
N ILE A 186 8.23 -9.50 -13.21
CA ILE A 186 8.97 -8.95 -12.06
C ILE A 186 8.68 -9.84 -10.84
N LYS A 187 9.63 -9.94 -9.90
CA LYS A 187 9.40 -10.62 -8.62
C LYS A 187 8.31 -9.88 -7.83
N ILE A 188 7.20 -10.55 -7.53
CA ILE A 188 6.07 -9.95 -6.81
C ILE A 188 5.86 -10.63 -5.45
N THR A 189 5.68 -9.82 -4.41
CA THR A 189 5.11 -10.24 -3.13
C THR A 189 3.77 -9.53 -2.92
N VAL A 190 2.75 -10.28 -2.51
CA VAL A 190 1.38 -9.78 -2.33
C VAL A 190 1.02 -9.86 -0.85
N LEU A 191 0.58 -8.74 -0.28
CA LEU A 191 0.01 -8.61 1.06
C LEU A 191 -1.52 -8.48 0.92
N PRO A 192 -2.25 -9.61 0.76
CA PRO A 192 -3.69 -9.61 0.52
C PRO A 192 -4.51 -9.40 1.80
N LEU A 193 -5.84 -9.36 1.65
CA LEU A 193 -6.77 -9.41 2.79
C LEU A 193 -6.55 -10.64 3.68
N ASP A 194 -6.15 -11.77 3.11
CA ASP A 194 -5.83 -13.02 3.83
C ASP A 194 -4.79 -12.84 4.95
N VAL A 195 -3.90 -11.85 4.85
CA VAL A 195 -2.93 -11.52 5.90
C VAL A 195 -3.29 -10.23 6.64
N THR A 196 -3.75 -9.20 5.94
CA THR A 196 -3.98 -7.89 6.56
C THR A 196 -5.15 -7.90 7.54
N HIS A 197 -6.17 -8.75 7.33
CA HIS A 197 -7.25 -8.97 8.30
C HIS A 197 -6.80 -9.65 9.61
N LYS A 198 -5.54 -10.10 9.69
CA LYS A 198 -4.93 -10.62 10.94
C LYS A 198 -4.12 -9.55 11.68
N ALA A 199 -3.85 -8.41 11.04
CA ALA A 199 -3.14 -7.26 11.62
C ALA A 199 -4.14 -6.24 12.23
N LEU A 200 -4.95 -6.69 13.19
CA LEU A 200 -6.03 -5.87 13.75
C LEU A 200 -5.54 -4.89 14.83
N VAL A 201 -5.88 -3.61 14.70
CA VAL A 201 -5.70 -2.59 15.73
C VAL A 201 -6.76 -2.79 16.81
N THR A 202 -6.44 -3.61 17.80
CA THR A 202 -7.27 -3.73 19.00
C THR A 202 -7.17 -2.45 19.84
N LYS A 203 -8.12 -2.26 20.77
CA LYS A 203 -8.08 -1.14 21.71
C LYS A 203 -6.71 -0.99 22.41
N ALA A 204 -6.14 -2.10 22.88
CA ALA A 204 -4.84 -2.07 23.58
C ALA A 204 -3.70 -1.61 22.66
N ARG A 205 -3.72 -2.03 21.38
CA ARG A 205 -2.75 -1.59 20.36
C ARG A 205 -2.92 -0.11 20.04
N ASN A 206 -4.16 0.36 19.95
CA ASN A 206 -4.41 1.78 19.73
C ASN A 206 -3.99 2.65 20.93
N ASP A 207 -4.30 2.20 22.15
CA ASP A 207 -3.86 2.86 23.38
C ASP A 207 -2.32 2.95 23.46
N ALA A 208 -1.60 1.95 22.92
CA ALA A 208 -0.14 1.97 22.84
C ALA A 208 0.39 3.06 21.89
N PHE A 209 -0.27 3.32 20.75
CA PHE A 209 0.07 4.46 19.89
C PHE A 209 -0.16 5.80 20.59
N ARG A 210 -1.28 5.95 21.31
CA ARG A 210 -1.55 7.17 22.11
C ARG A 210 -0.50 7.38 23.20
N ALA A 211 -0.05 6.30 23.82
CA ALA A 211 0.93 6.33 24.91
C ALA A 211 2.34 6.75 24.46
N LEU A 212 2.62 6.81 23.15
CA LEU A 212 3.88 7.39 22.65
C LEU A 212 4.02 8.88 22.98
N ASP A 213 2.90 9.58 23.20
CA ASP A 213 2.83 11.02 23.49
C ASP A 213 3.55 11.93 22.47
N THR A 214 3.66 11.48 21.22
CA THR A 214 4.15 12.28 20.10
C THR A 214 2.99 12.75 19.21
N PRO A 215 3.18 13.82 18.39
CA PRO A 215 2.19 14.21 17.39
C PRO A 215 1.81 13.06 16.45
N VAL A 216 2.79 12.24 16.04
CA VAL A 216 2.59 11.06 15.20
C VAL A 216 1.76 10.00 15.91
N GLY A 217 2.10 9.64 17.15
CA GLY A 217 1.34 8.63 17.91
C GLY A 217 -0.12 9.02 18.13
N LYS A 218 -0.38 10.31 18.40
CA LYS A 218 -1.74 10.86 18.53
C LYS A 218 -2.50 10.80 17.21
N ALA A 219 -1.89 11.26 16.11
CA ALA A 219 -2.53 11.25 14.80
C ALA A 219 -2.85 9.82 14.32
N VAL A 220 -1.92 8.88 14.48
CA VAL A 220 -2.14 7.45 14.14
C VAL A 220 -3.29 6.87 14.95
N ALA A 221 -3.37 7.21 16.24
CA ALA A 221 -4.46 6.71 17.07
C ALA A 221 -5.83 7.28 16.69
N GLU A 222 -5.89 8.57 16.35
CA GLU A 222 -7.11 9.23 15.89
C GLU A 222 -7.56 8.72 14.51
N MET A 223 -6.61 8.46 13.60
CA MET A 223 -6.90 7.82 12.30
C MET A 223 -7.47 6.41 12.48
N THR A 224 -6.85 5.59 13.33
CA THR A 224 -7.31 4.21 13.57
C THR A 224 -8.65 4.16 14.31
N ASP A 225 -8.93 5.09 15.24
CA ASP A 225 -10.26 5.25 15.86
C ASP A 225 -11.34 5.59 14.82
N PHE A 226 -11.02 6.48 13.87
CA PHE A 226 -11.94 6.87 12.81
C PHE A 226 -12.32 5.68 11.93
N PHE A 227 -11.33 4.87 11.57
CA PHE A 227 -11.47 3.70 10.72
C PHE A 227 -12.23 2.55 11.44
N GLU A 228 -11.96 2.32 12.72
CA GLU A 228 -12.57 1.25 13.54
C GLU A 228 -14.09 1.28 13.57
N ARG A 229 -14.70 2.47 13.53
CA ARG A 229 -16.17 2.59 13.62
C ARG A 229 -16.91 1.92 12.47
N PHE A 230 -16.31 1.89 11.27
CA PHE A 230 -16.92 1.26 10.10
C PHE A 230 -16.77 -0.26 10.17
N ASP A 231 -15.61 -0.74 10.63
CA ASP A 231 -15.29 -2.15 10.60
C ASP A 231 -15.88 -2.95 11.76
N LYS A 232 -16.06 -2.36 12.94
CA LYS A 232 -16.77 -3.03 14.04
C LYS A 232 -18.21 -3.40 13.66
N GLU A 233 -18.91 -2.51 12.95
CA GLU A 233 -20.27 -2.77 12.48
C GLU A 233 -20.29 -3.74 11.29
N LYS A 234 -19.29 -3.69 10.40
CA LYS A 234 -19.23 -4.50 9.17
C LYS A 234 -18.72 -5.92 9.41
N TYR A 235 -17.66 -6.11 10.19
CA TYR A 235 -16.94 -7.38 10.35
C TYR A 235 -17.08 -8.02 11.73
N GLY A 236 -17.52 -7.27 12.75
CA GLY A 236 -17.66 -7.79 14.12
C GLY A 236 -16.32 -8.19 14.76
N SER A 237 -15.21 -7.66 14.27
CA SER A 237 -13.85 -7.93 14.77
C SER A 237 -13.49 -7.09 16.01
N ASP A 238 -12.49 -7.56 16.76
CA ASP A 238 -11.96 -6.89 17.96
C ASP A 238 -11.16 -5.60 17.67
N GLY A 239 -11.08 -5.19 16.40
CA GLY A 239 -10.31 -4.06 15.92
C GLY A 239 -10.35 -3.95 14.40
N ALA A 240 -9.73 -2.90 13.87
CA ALA A 240 -9.69 -2.62 12.44
C ALA A 240 -8.34 -3.07 11.82
N PRO A 241 -8.33 -3.69 10.64
CA PRO A 241 -7.09 -4.11 9.97
C PRO A 241 -6.20 -2.92 9.60
N LEU A 242 -4.87 -3.09 9.70
CA LEU A 242 -3.90 -2.24 9.02
C LEU A 242 -3.39 -2.96 7.78
N HIS A 243 -3.83 -2.51 6.61
CA HIS A 243 -3.48 -3.16 5.36
C HIS A 243 -2.08 -2.77 4.89
N ASP A 244 -1.90 -1.51 4.53
CA ASP A 244 -0.70 -1.01 3.85
C ASP A 244 0.59 -1.10 4.69
N PRO A 245 0.57 -0.89 6.01
CA PRO A 245 1.78 -1.03 6.81
C PRO A 245 2.36 -2.44 6.77
N CYS A 246 1.59 -3.47 6.36
CA CYS A 246 2.11 -4.81 6.14
C CYS A 246 3.18 -4.86 5.04
N VAL A 247 3.11 -4.00 4.01
CA VAL A 247 4.11 -3.92 2.93
C VAL A 247 5.45 -3.47 3.49
N ILE A 248 5.45 -2.39 4.27
CA ILE A 248 6.66 -1.82 4.86
C ILE A 248 7.18 -2.70 6.01
N ALA A 249 6.30 -3.29 6.81
CA ALA A 249 6.70 -4.24 7.85
C ALA A 249 7.35 -5.49 7.25
N TYR A 250 6.83 -6.03 6.14
CA TYR A 250 7.46 -7.15 5.43
C TYR A 250 8.86 -6.81 4.92
N LEU A 251 9.06 -5.59 4.43
CA LEU A 251 10.39 -5.10 4.03
C LEU A 251 11.38 -5.05 5.20
N LEU A 252 10.92 -4.61 6.37
CA LEU A 252 11.75 -4.45 7.56
C LEU A 252 12.01 -5.76 8.29
N SER A 253 11.04 -6.67 8.29
CA SER A 253 11.05 -7.90 9.09
C SER A 253 10.24 -9.00 8.39
N PRO A 254 10.76 -9.57 7.29
CA PRO A 254 10.03 -10.55 6.49
C PRO A 254 9.69 -11.83 7.26
N ASP A 255 10.45 -12.15 8.31
CA ASP A 255 10.21 -13.32 9.18
C ASP A 255 8.91 -13.24 9.99
N LEU A 256 8.32 -12.04 10.11
CA LEU A 256 6.98 -11.87 10.68
C LEU A 256 5.89 -12.46 9.79
N PHE A 257 6.18 -12.74 8.52
CA PHE A 257 5.21 -13.12 7.52
C PHE A 257 5.52 -14.50 6.94
N SER A 258 4.48 -15.23 6.57
CA SER A 258 4.64 -16.47 5.82
C SER A 258 3.59 -16.59 4.72
N GLY A 259 3.95 -17.27 3.63
CA GLY A 259 3.13 -17.33 2.43
C GLY A 259 3.53 -18.46 1.50
N ARG A 260 3.02 -18.40 0.27
CA ARG A 260 3.27 -19.42 -0.74
C ARG A 260 3.59 -18.79 -2.08
N HIS A 261 4.61 -19.31 -2.75
CA HIS A 261 4.89 -18.95 -4.14
C HIS A 261 3.95 -19.72 -5.08
N ILE A 262 3.03 -19.00 -5.70
CA ILE A 262 1.91 -19.53 -6.50
C ILE A 262 1.68 -18.70 -7.77
N ASN A 263 0.87 -19.23 -8.68
CA ASN A 263 0.36 -18.45 -9.80
C ASN A 263 -0.86 -17.65 -9.34
N VAL A 264 -0.94 -16.40 -9.78
CA VAL A 264 -2.06 -15.49 -9.57
C VAL A 264 -2.38 -14.84 -10.92
N GLU A 265 -3.64 -14.92 -11.32
CA GLU A 265 -4.20 -14.21 -12.48
C GLU A 265 -5.23 -13.19 -12.00
N ILE A 266 -5.49 -12.15 -12.78
CA ILE A 266 -6.51 -11.14 -12.48
C ILE A 266 -7.71 -11.33 -13.40
N GLU A 267 -8.90 -11.42 -12.83
CA GLU A 267 -10.14 -11.49 -13.61
C GLU A 267 -10.59 -10.10 -14.06
N THR A 268 -10.61 -9.85 -15.38
CA THR A 268 -10.93 -8.54 -15.99
C THR A 268 -12.24 -8.53 -16.78
N LYS A 269 -12.93 -9.68 -16.93
CA LYS A 269 -14.05 -9.85 -17.87
C LYS A 269 -15.37 -10.18 -17.18
N SER A 270 -15.35 -11.13 -16.25
CA SER A 270 -16.56 -11.61 -15.55
C SER A 270 -17.14 -10.52 -14.65
N GLU A 271 -18.43 -10.19 -14.82
CA GLU A 271 -19.11 -9.18 -14.01
C GLU A 271 -19.14 -9.55 -12.52
N LEU A 272 -19.32 -10.84 -12.20
CA LEU A 272 -19.45 -11.30 -10.82
C LEU A 272 -18.12 -11.36 -10.06
N THR A 273 -17.01 -11.49 -10.78
CA THR A 273 -15.68 -11.75 -10.20
C THR A 273 -14.63 -10.78 -10.69
N LEU A 274 -15.06 -9.63 -11.21
CA LEU A 274 -14.19 -8.58 -11.67
C LEU A 274 -13.23 -8.14 -10.56
N GLY A 275 -11.92 -8.08 -10.86
CA GLY A 275 -10.88 -7.71 -9.91
C GLY A 275 -10.49 -8.83 -8.93
N MET A 276 -11.02 -10.04 -9.11
CA MET A 276 -10.58 -11.18 -8.30
C MET A 276 -9.12 -11.53 -8.63
N THR A 277 -8.29 -11.67 -7.59
CA THR A 277 -7.01 -12.37 -7.66
C THR A 277 -7.25 -13.88 -7.66
N VAL A 278 -7.23 -14.49 -8.83
CA VAL A 278 -7.40 -15.94 -9.02
C VAL A 278 -6.11 -16.64 -8.63
N ALA A 279 -5.96 -16.92 -7.33
CA ALA A 279 -4.81 -17.57 -6.74
C ALA A 279 -4.88 -19.10 -6.88
N ASP A 280 -3.92 -19.69 -7.60
CA ASP A 280 -3.76 -21.15 -7.70
C ASP A 280 -3.05 -21.71 -6.45
N TRP A 281 -3.68 -21.51 -5.29
CA TRP A 281 -3.10 -21.85 -4.00
C TRP A 281 -2.71 -23.32 -3.91
N TRP A 282 -3.54 -24.20 -4.46
CA TRP A 282 -3.37 -25.65 -4.44
C TRP A 282 -2.56 -26.19 -5.62
N LYS A 283 -2.07 -25.33 -6.52
CA LYS A 283 -1.26 -25.69 -7.70
C LYS A 283 -1.97 -26.71 -8.58
N VAL A 284 -3.28 -26.52 -8.78
CA VAL A 284 -4.12 -27.41 -9.59
C VAL A 284 -4.03 -27.07 -11.07
N THR A 285 -3.54 -25.89 -11.43
CA THR A 285 -3.26 -25.51 -12.81
C THR A 285 -1.82 -25.88 -13.19
N LYS A 286 -1.49 -25.79 -14.50
CA LYS A 286 -0.12 -25.95 -15.01
C LYS A 286 0.60 -24.60 -15.18
N ARG A 287 0.05 -23.51 -14.63
CA ARG A 287 0.62 -22.17 -14.79
C ARG A 287 1.86 -22.00 -13.91
N THR A 288 2.82 -21.23 -14.41
CA THR A 288 4.04 -20.92 -13.67
C THR A 288 3.71 -19.96 -12.52
N PRO A 289 4.20 -20.23 -11.28
CA PRO A 289 4.11 -19.28 -10.19
C PRO A 289 4.75 -17.94 -10.52
N ASN A 290 4.05 -16.83 -10.23
CA ASN A 290 4.46 -15.46 -10.53
C ASN A 290 4.44 -14.53 -9.30
N ALA A 291 3.88 -14.97 -8.16
CA ALA A 291 3.76 -14.14 -6.97
C ALA A 291 3.97 -14.95 -5.68
N TYR A 292 4.61 -14.33 -4.70
CA TYR A 292 4.63 -14.82 -3.32
C TYR A 292 3.44 -14.23 -2.57
N PHE A 293 2.42 -15.06 -2.35
CA PHE A 293 1.15 -14.65 -1.76
C PHE A 293 1.16 -14.91 -0.25
N ILE A 294 1.10 -13.86 0.55
CA ILE A 294 1.24 -13.94 2.00
C ILE A 294 -0.08 -14.39 2.64
N GLY A 295 -0.01 -15.33 3.59
CA GLY A 295 -1.18 -15.92 4.24
C GLY A 295 -1.17 -15.84 5.76
N SER A 296 -0.07 -15.42 6.39
CA SER A 296 -0.01 -15.23 7.85
C SER A 296 0.93 -14.10 8.24
N VAL A 297 0.65 -13.52 9.41
CA VAL A 297 1.50 -12.53 10.08
C VAL A 297 1.56 -12.84 11.57
N ASP A 298 2.74 -12.68 12.17
CA ASP A 298 2.89 -12.50 13.61
C ASP A 298 2.42 -11.09 13.97
N ALA A 299 1.15 -11.00 14.37
CA ALA A 299 0.51 -9.71 14.66
C ALA A 299 1.18 -9.00 15.85
N ASP A 300 1.66 -9.73 16.87
CA ASP A 300 2.29 -9.08 18.03
C ASP A 300 3.66 -8.52 17.68
N GLY A 301 4.45 -9.28 16.91
CA GLY A 301 5.71 -8.79 16.34
C GLY A 301 5.50 -7.59 15.40
N PHE A 302 4.46 -7.61 14.56
CA PHE A 302 4.08 -6.50 13.69
C PHE A 302 3.75 -5.22 14.47
N PHE A 303 2.89 -5.30 15.48
CA PHE A 303 2.53 -4.11 16.28
C PHE A 303 3.68 -3.63 17.17
N SER A 304 4.52 -4.54 17.67
CA SER A 304 5.75 -4.16 18.40
C SER A 304 6.69 -3.37 17.50
N LEU A 305 6.92 -3.83 16.28
CA LEU A 305 7.72 -3.11 15.28
C LEU A 305 7.11 -1.74 14.99
N LEU A 306 5.80 -1.66 14.75
CA LEU A 306 5.13 -0.42 14.40
C LEU A 306 5.25 0.62 15.54
N THR A 307 4.91 0.24 16.78
CA THR A 307 5.05 1.12 17.94
C THR A 307 6.50 1.55 18.17
N GLU A 308 7.47 0.65 18.05
CA GLU A 308 8.90 0.96 18.21
C GLU A 308 9.38 2.00 17.19
N ARG A 309 8.93 1.89 15.93
CA ARG A 309 9.34 2.79 14.85
C ARG A 309 8.65 4.14 14.97
N LEU A 310 7.35 4.17 15.15
CA LEU A 310 6.59 5.42 15.28
C LEU A 310 7.05 6.28 16.48
N ALA A 311 7.57 5.66 17.55
CA ALA A 311 8.16 6.37 18.68
C ALA A 311 9.41 7.22 18.34
N ARG A 312 9.99 7.05 17.15
CA ARG A 312 11.18 7.77 16.69
C ARG A 312 10.86 9.06 15.94
N LEU A 313 9.58 9.30 15.63
CA LEU A 313 9.09 10.48 14.91
C LEU A 313 8.46 11.51 15.86
#